data_AF-A0A9E0BB86-F1
#
_entry.id   AF-A0A9E0BB86-F1
#
_cell.length_a   1.000
_cell.length_b   1.000
_cell.length_c   1.000
_cell.angle_alpha   90.00
_cell.angle_beta   90.00
_cell.angle_gamma   90.00
#
_symmetry.space_group_name_H-M   'P 1'
#
loop_
_entity.id
_entity.type
_entity.pdbx_description
1 polymer ?
#
loop_
_entity_poly.entity_id
_entity_poly.type
_entity_poly.pdbx_seq_one_letter_code
_entity_poly.pdbx_strand_id
1 'polypeptide(L)'
;MNIILKNGSGEIEEKKSRFICHIFKIKSEEEAEEYITAVKKKYWDARHNCYAYVTGDKGQIQRFSDDGEPQGTAGKPMLDILNSYGLTDCLLVVTRYFGGVLLGTGGLIRAYQAAAKEGIKNSDVAQVCDGITAVITTDYNAYGKLQYICNDNNVDIIDTDFGANVTIKLAAEMSVCDTFEKKLMDTFAGNVALNDKENVKFCRNMAGNIIFL
;
A
#
# COMPACT_ATOMS: atom_id res chain seq x y z
N MET A 1 -4.46 0.64 -7.28
CA MET A 1 -3.17 -0.04 -7.00
C MET A 1 -2.88 0.13 -5.52
N ASN A 2 -2.19 -0.84 -4.91
CA ASN A 2 -1.84 -0.80 -3.50
C ASN A 2 -0.32 -0.72 -3.34
N ILE A 3 0.15 -0.05 -2.29
CA ILE A 3 1.57 0.07 -1.95
C ILE A 3 1.80 -0.27 -0.48
N ILE A 4 3.05 -0.57 -0.15
CA ILE A 4 3.50 -0.70 1.23
C ILE A 4 3.95 0.68 1.74
N LEU A 5 3.37 1.13 2.84
CA LEU A 5 3.79 2.33 3.58
C LEU A 5 4.79 1.99 4.68
N LYS A 6 4.61 0.83 5.33
CA LYS A 6 5.49 0.34 6.38
C LYS A 6 5.76 -1.15 6.15
N ASN A 7 7.05 -1.50 6.17
CA ASN A 7 7.52 -2.88 6.07
C ASN A 7 6.86 -3.78 7.13
N GLY A 8 6.71 -5.05 6.80
CA GLY A 8 6.06 -6.04 7.66
C GLY A 8 6.83 -7.36 7.70
N SER A 9 6.48 -8.20 8.66
CA SER A 9 7.01 -9.55 8.75
C SER A 9 5.95 -10.51 9.29
N GLY A 10 6.01 -11.76 8.88
CA GLY A 10 5.10 -12.81 9.33
C GLY A 10 5.82 -14.13 9.43
N GLU A 11 5.35 -15.02 10.27
CA GLU A 11 5.91 -16.36 10.40
C GLU A 11 4.78 -17.39 10.47
N ILE A 12 4.98 -18.52 9.79
CA ILE A 12 4.12 -19.69 9.93
C ILE A 12 4.98 -20.95 10.12
N GLU A 13 4.37 -21.97 10.70
CA GLU A 13 4.91 -23.33 10.75
C GLU A 13 3.97 -24.29 10.04
N GLU A 14 4.50 -25.10 9.12
CA GLU A 14 3.77 -26.16 8.42
C GLU A 14 4.60 -27.44 8.48
N LYS A 15 4.06 -28.49 9.12
CA LYS A 15 4.76 -29.78 9.33
C LYS A 15 6.19 -29.59 9.86
N LYS A 16 6.33 -28.78 10.92
CA LYS A 16 7.61 -28.41 11.56
C LYS A 16 8.56 -27.59 10.70
N SER A 17 8.21 -27.31 9.44
CA SER A 17 8.98 -26.40 8.60
C SER A 17 8.55 -24.98 8.93
N ARG A 18 9.51 -24.11 9.19
CA ARG A 18 9.28 -22.71 9.55
C ARG A 18 9.48 -21.83 8.32
N PHE A 19 8.54 -20.93 8.08
CA PHE A 19 8.56 -19.97 6.97
C PHE A 19 8.47 -18.56 7.53
N ILE A 20 9.54 -17.79 7.38
CA ILE A 20 9.64 -16.42 7.88
C ILE A 20 9.59 -15.48 6.67
N CYS A 21 8.52 -14.70 6.60
CA CYS A 21 8.26 -13.72 5.56
C CYS A 21 8.70 -12.33 6.02
N HIS A 22 9.37 -11.61 5.13
CA HIS A 22 9.59 -10.17 5.21
C HIS A 22 8.99 -9.51 3.97
N ILE A 23 8.21 -8.45 4.18
CA ILE A 23 7.71 -7.59 3.11
C ILE A 23 8.33 -6.19 3.23
N PHE A 24 8.87 -5.70 2.12
CA PHE A 24 9.53 -4.40 2.03
C PHE A 24 8.83 -3.53 1.00
N LYS A 25 8.74 -2.23 1.29
CA LYS A 25 8.59 -1.21 0.24
C LYS A 25 9.90 -1.10 -0.52
N ILE A 26 9.83 -1.06 -1.85
CA ILE A 26 10.98 -0.85 -2.73
C ILE A 26 10.62 0.17 -3.81
N LYS A 27 11.60 0.88 -4.36
CA LYS A 27 11.41 1.82 -5.46
C LYS A 27 12.07 1.37 -6.76
N SER A 28 12.93 0.35 -6.70
CA SER A 28 13.66 -0.12 -7.87
C SER A 28 14.11 -1.59 -7.71
N GLU A 29 14.62 -2.18 -8.79
CA GLU A 29 15.23 -3.51 -8.76
C GLU A 29 16.50 -3.51 -7.88
N GLU A 30 17.27 -2.42 -7.86
CA GLU A 30 18.47 -2.29 -7.04
C GLU A 30 18.15 -2.34 -5.54
N GLU A 31 17.13 -1.60 -5.10
CA GLU A 31 16.68 -1.65 -3.70
C GLU A 31 16.14 -3.04 -3.33
N ALA A 32 15.48 -3.73 -4.26
CA ALA A 32 15.06 -5.11 -4.05
C ALA A 32 16.26 -6.05 -3.80
N GLU A 33 17.31 -5.94 -4.61
CA GLU A 33 18.53 -6.76 -4.46
C GLU A 33 19.27 -6.49 -3.14
N GLU A 34 19.28 -5.23 -2.68
CA GLU A 34 19.83 -4.87 -1.36
C GLU A 34 19.11 -5.59 -0.23
N TYR A 35 17.77 -5.55 -0.22
CA TYR A 35 16.97 -6.25 0.80
C TYR A 35 17.09 -7.78 0.70
N ILE A 36 17.08 -8.35 -0.51
CA ILE A 36 17.28 -9.79 -0.72
C ILE A 36 18.62 -10.21 -0.12
N THR A 37 19.69 -9.45 -0.40
CA THR A 37 21.03 -9.72 0.13
C THR A 37 21.06 -9.59 1.66
N ALA A 38 20.42 -8.57 2.21
CA ALA A 38 20.34 -8.37 3.66
C ALA A 38 19.62 -9.52 4.37
N VAL A 39 18.50 -10.01 3.81
CA VAL A 39 17.76 -11.15 4.36
C VAL A 39 18.57 -12.44 4.25
N LYS A 40 19.21 -12.70 3.09
CA LYS A 40 20.12 -13.85 2.91
C LYS A 40 21.27 -13.85 3.91
N LYS A 41 21.85 -12.68 4.19
CA LYS A 41 22.92 -12.52 5.20
C LYS A 41 22.40 -12.76 6.62
N LYS A 42 21.20 -12.27 6.94
CA LYS A 42 20.55 -12.45 8.25
C LYS A 42 20.25 -13.92 8.53
N TYR A 43 19.77 -14.66 7.52
CA TYR A 43 19.42 -16.08 7.60
C TYR A 43 20.36 -16.93 6.73
N TRP A 44 21.67 -16.74 6.94
CA TRP A 44 22.72 -17.40 6.16
C TRP A 44 22.72 -18.94 6.30
N ASP A 45 22.14 -19.46 7.38
CA ASP A 45 22.02 -20.88 7.69
C ASP A 45 20.74 -21.52 7.12
N ALA A 46 19.82 -20.72 6.58
CA ALA A 46 18.64 -21.21 5.90
C ALA A 46 19.00 -21.76 4.51
N ARG A 47 18.32 -22.83 4.09
CA ARG A 47 18.56 -23.43 2.77
C ARG A 47 17.93 -22.64 1.62
N HIS A 48 16.82 -21.96 1.89
CA HIS A 48 16.04 -21.28 0.87
C HIS A 48 15.59 -19.91 1.39
N ASN A 49 15.90 -18.88 0.62
CA ASN A 49 15.44 -17.50 0.75
C ASN A 49 14.78 -17.12 -0.59
N CYS A 50 13.60 -17.68 -0.80
CA CYS A 50 12.81 -17.44 -2.01
C CYS A 50 12.26 -16.02 -1.97
N TYR A 51 12.07 -15.40 -3.13
CA TYR A 51 11.54 -14.04 -3.21
C TYR A 51 10.59 -13.83 -4.38
N ALA A 52 9.82 -12.76 -4.28
CA ALA A 52 9.02 -12.21 -5.36
C ALA A 52 8.89 -10.70 -5.17
N TYR A 53 8.98 -9.93 -6.24
CA TYR A 53 8.74 -8.49 -6.18
C TYR A 53 8.00 -7.98 -7.40
N VAL A 54 7.30 -6.87 -7.20
CA VAL A 54 6.61 -6.08 -8.22
C VAL A 54 7.07 -4.63 -8.04
N THR A 55 7.48 -3.98 -9.13
CA THR A 55 7.91 -2.57 -9.09
C THR A 55 7.55 -1.83 -10.39
N GLY A 56 7.51 -0.50 -10.29
CA GLY A 56 7.15 0.42 -11.35
C GLY A 56 5.70 0.91 -11.24
N ASP A 57 5.42 2.08 -11.81
CA ASP A 57 4.14 2.79 -11.70
C ASP A 57 2.89 1.96 -12.01
N LYS A 58 3.03 0.89 -12.81
CA LYS A 58 1.93 -0.02 -13.17
C LYS A 58 2.24 -1.48 -12.85
N GLY A 59 3.26 -1.76 -12.04
CA GLY A 59 3.72 -3.10 -11.70
C GLY A 59 4.25 -3.88 -12.90
N GLN A 60 4.82 -3.17 -13.89
CA GLN A 60 5.30 -3.76 -15.14
C GLN A 60 6.58 -4.59 -14.97
N ILE A 61 7.33 -4.38 -13.89
CA ILE A 61 8.51 -5.17 -13.56
C ILE A 61 8.12 -6.17 -12.48
N GLN A 62 8.21 -7.46 -12.83
CA GLN A 62 7.91 -8.56 -11.91
C GLN A 62 9.02 -9.60 -11.97
N ARG A 63 9.52 -10.01 -10.80
CA ARG A 63 10.54 -11.05 -10.66
C ARG A 63 10.21 -11.95 -9.51
N PHE A 64 10.69 -13.19 -9.59
CA PHE A 64 10.61 -14.15 -8.51
C PHE A 64 11.75 -15.17 -8.61
N SER A 65 12.05 -15.82 -7.50
CA SER A 65 13.01 -16.92 -7.43
C SER A 65 12.54 -17.97 -6.44
N ASP A 66 12.68 -19.24 -6.82
CA ASP A 66 12.43 -20.38 -5.94
C ASP A 66 13.66 -20.73 -5.08
N ASP A 67 14.83 -20.10 -5.30
CA ASP A 67 16.06 -20.26 -4.48
C ASP A 67 16.40 -21.73 -4.12
N GLY A 68 16.26 -22.63 -5.09
CA GLY A 68 16.55 -24.07 -4.93
C GLY A 68 15.38 -24.93 -4.44
N GLU A 69 14.22 -24.34 -4.12
CA GLU A 69 12.96 -25.10 -4.04
C GLU A 69 12.57 -25.68 -5.41
N PRO A 70 11.70 -26.71 -5.46
CA PRO A 70 11.15 -27.18 -6.71
C PRO A 70 10.53 -26.03 -7.52
N GLN A 71 10.78 -26.04 -8.84
CA GLN A 71 10.38 -24.95 -9.72
C GLN A 71 8.89 -24.63 -9.62
N GLY A 72 8.57 -23.35 -9.45
CA GLY A 72 7.21 -22.83 -9.39
C GLY A 72 6.49 -23.09 -8.06
N THR A 73 7.19 -23.54 -7.02
CA THR A 73 6.55 -23.87 -5.72
C THR A 73 6.71 -22.80 -4.64
N ALA A 74 7.55 -21.79 -4.86
CA ALA A 74 7.82 -20.75 -3.87
C ALA A 74 7.65 -19.33 -4.43
N GLY A 75 8.56 -18.91 -5.32
CA GLY A 75 8.61 -17.55 -5.87
C GLY A 75 7.35 -17.19 -6.64
N LYS A 76 6.92 -18.07 -7.56
CA LYS A 76 5.71 -17.82 -8.37
C LYS A 76 4.44 -17.71 -7.51
N PRO A 77 4.16 -18.63 -6.56
CA PRO A 77 3.04 -18.47 -5.64
C PRO A 77 3.04 -17.18 -4.82
N MET A 78 4.20 -16.69 -4.39
CA MET A 78 4.29 -15.40 -3.69
C MET A 78 4.01 -14.21 -4.60
N LEU A 79 4.51 -14.25 -5.85
CA LEU A 79 4.19 -13.23 -6.85
C LEU A 79 2.67 -13.18 -7.14
N ASP A 80 2.02 -14.34 -7.21
CA ASP A 80 0.58 -14.41 -7.40
C ASP A 80 -0.19 -13.78 -6.23
N ILE A 81 0.34 -13.89 -4.99
CA ILE A 81 -0.21 -13.15 -3.85
C ILE A 81 -0.08 -11.65 -4.05
N LEU A 82 1.11 -11.12 -4.39
CA LEU A 82 1.29 -9.68 -4.63
C LEU A 82 0.31 -9.15 -5.68
N ASN A 83 0.20 -9.87 -6.81
CA ASN A 83 -0.72 -9.52 -7.88
C ASN A 83 -2.19 -9.58 -7.45
N SER A 84 -2.59 -10.58 -6.66
CA SER A 84 -3.98 -10.70 -6.16
C SER A 84 -4.38 -9.56 -5.21
N TYR A 85 -3.40 -8.98 -4.49
CA TYR A 85 -3.59 -7.80 -3.64
C TYR A 85 -3.42 -6.49 -4.42
N GLY A 86 -3.12 -6.54 -5.72
CA GLY A 86 -2.85 -5.35 -6.53
C GLY A 86 -1.67 -4.54 -6.01
N LEU A 87 -0.72 -5.18 -5.33
CA LEU A 87 0.45 -4.55 -4.74
C LEU A 87 1.51 -4.26 -5.81
N THR A 88 2.07 -3.05 -5.77
CA THR A 88 3.26 -2.65 -6.52
C THR A 88 4.30 -2.05 -5.58
N ASP A 89 5.50 -1.81 -6.09
CA ASP A 89 6.62 -1.21 -5.37
C ASP A 89 6.93 -1.95 -4.05
N CYS A 90 6.93 -3.28 -4.12
CA CYS A 90 7.11 -4.15 -2.97
C CYS A 90 7.87 -5.43 -3.28
N LEU A 91 8.57 -5.94 -2.26
CA LEU A 91 9.33 -7.17 -2.27
C LEU A 91 8.89 -8.08 -1.12
N LEU A 92 8.68 -9.36 -1.41
CA LEU A 92 8.59 -10.44 -0.45
C LEU A 92 9.86 -11.28 -0.46
N VAL A 93 10.40 -11.59 0.71
CA VAL A 93 11.41 -12.64 0.90
C VAL A 93 10.91 -13.61 1.96
N VAL A 94 10.82 -14.89 1.62
CA VAL A 94 10.46 -15.96 2.55
C VAL A 94 11.65 -16.88 2.76
N THR A 95 12.16 -16.84 3.98
CA THR A 95 13.19 -17.74 4.49
C THR A 95 12.55 -19.02 5.00
N ARG A 96 13.02 -20.18 4.54
CA ARG A 96 12.52 -21.49 4.98
C ARG A 96 13.58 -22.29 5.75
N TYR A 97 13.18 -22.81 6.91
CA TYR A 97 13.89 -23.87 7.62
C TYR A 97 13.12 -25.18 7.50
N PHE A 98 13.79 -26.24 7.03
CA PHE A 98 13.16 -27.55 6.83
C PHE A 98 12.91 -28.28 8.16
N GLY A 99 11.68 -28.76 8.35
CA GLY A 99 11.23 -29.41 9.58
C GLY A 99 11.42 -30.92 9.67
N GLY A 100 12.12 -31.54 8.71
CA GLY A 100 12.30 -33.00 8.65
C GLY A 100 11.16 -33.77 7.96
N VAL A 101 10.06 -33.11 7.60
CA VAL A 101 8.92 -33.73 6.89
C VAL A 101 8.69 -33.02 5.56
N LEU A 102 8.63 -33.78 4.47
CA LEU A 102 8.35 -33.23 3.14
C LEU A 102 6.89 -32.75 3.04
N LEU A 103 6.71 -31.55 2.48
CA LEU A 103 5.39 -30.95 2.26
C LEU A 103 4.76 -31.40 0.92
N GLY A 104 5.59 -31.82 -0.04
CA GLY A 104 5.18 -32.02 -1.44
C GLY A 104 4.87 -30.70 -2.14
N THR A 105 4.74 -30.73 -3.47
CA THR A 105 4.54 -29.54 -4.33
C THR A 105 3.36 -28.68 -3.87
N GLY A 106 2.19 -29.28 -3.68
CA GLY A 106 0.99 -28.55 -3.23
C GLY A 106 1.04 -28.08 -1.78
N GLY A 107 1.89 -28.67 -0.95
CA GLY A 107 2.14 -28.20 0.41
C GLY A 107 3.04 -26.97 0.43
N LEU A 108 4.11 -26.97 -0.38
CA LEU A 108 5.02 -25.83 -0.52
C LEU A 108 4.30 -24.59 -1.04
N ILE A 109 3.53 -24.74 -2.13
CA ILE A 109 2.76 -23.64 -2.72
C ILE A 109 1.88 -22.97 -1.65
N ARG A 110 1.12 -23.77 -0.88
CA ARG A 110 0.24 -23.25 0.17
C ARG A 110 1.02 -22.61 1.31
N ALA A 111 2.16 -23.17 1.71
CA ALA A 111 2.98 -22.61 2.78
C ALA A 111 3.59 -21.25 2.39
N TYR A 112 4.17 -21.12 1.18
CA TYR A 112 4.70 -19.84 0.70
C TYR A 112 3.61 -18.78 0.53
N GLN A 113 2.43 -19.16 0.02
CA GLN A 113 1.29 -18.25 -0.05
C GLN A 113 0.80 -17.80 1.33
N ALA A 114 0.74 -18.71 2.31
CA ALA A 114 0.32 -18.39 3.66
C ALA A 114 1.35 -17.48 4.37
N ALA A 115 2.65 -17.74 4.21
CA ALA A 115 3.71 -16.89 4.76
C ALA A 115 3.68 -15.48 4.15
N ALA A 116 3.50 -15.38 2.83
CA ALA A 116 3.33 -14.10 2.14
C ALA A 116 2.14 -13.29 2.69
N LYS A 117 0.98 -13.94 2.84
CA LYS A 117 -0.22 -13.29 3.40
C LYS A 117 -0.01 -12.81 4.83
N GLU A 118 0.68 -13.58 5.68
CA GLU A 118 0.97 -13.15 7.05
C GLU A 118 1.94 -11.95 7.09
N GLY A 119 2.92 -11.91 6.18
CA GLY A 119 3.79 -10.73 6.01
C GLY A 119 3.02 -9.48 5.62
N ILE A 120 2.14 -9.59 4.62
CA ILE A 120 1.28 -8.48 4.14
C ILE A 120 0.32 -8.01 5.24
N LYS A 121 -0.31 -8.93 5.96
CA LYS A 121 -1.22 -8.62 7.07
C LYS A 121 -0.54 -7.80 8.19
N ASN A 122 0.77 -8.02 8.38
CA ASN A 122 1.58 -7.31 9.38
C ASN A 122 2.36 -6.11 8.79
N SER A 123 1.97 -5.63 7.60
CA SER A 123 2.47 -4.41 6.97
C SER A 123 1.38 -3.33 6.93
N ASP A 124 1.77 -2.07 6.68
CA ASP A 124 0.81 -1.00 6.38
C ASP A 124 0.62 -0.92 4.86
N VAL A 125 -0.51 -1.46 4.39
CA VAL A 125 -0.91 -1.46 2.97
C VAL A 125 -1.88 -0.32 2.74
N ALA A 126 -1.60 0.52 1.75
CA ALA A 126 -2.49 1.61 1.38
C ALA A 126 -2.84 1.59 -0.11
N GLN A 127 -4.10 1.90 -0.40
CA GLN A 127 -4.56 2.11 -1.77
C GLN A 127 -4.16 3.50 -2.24
N VAL A 128 -3.50 3.57 -3.39
CA VAL A 128 -3.18 4.83 -4.05
C VAL A 128 -4.37 5.29 -4.88
N CYS A 129 -4.76 6.54 -4.66
CA CYS A 129 -5.83 7.22 -5.37
C CYS A 129 -5.24 8.39 -6.16
N ASP A 130 -5.70 8.54 -7.40
CA ASP A 130 -5.54 9.78 -8.16
C ASP A 130 -6.62 10.77 -7.69
N GLY A 131 -6.24 12.02 -7.48
CA GLY A 131 -7.18 13.04 -7.06
C GLY A 131 -6.61 14.44 -7.15
N ILE A 132 -7.24 15.35 -6.41
CA ILE A 132 -6.81 16.74 -6.33
C ILE A 132 -6.54 17.14 -4.90
N THR A 133 -5.61 18.06 -4.71
CA THR A 133 -5.62 18.97 -3.57
C THR A 133 -6.24 20.29 -4.02
N ALA A 134 -6.97 20.95 -3.12
CA ALA A 134 -7.54 22.26 -3.37
C ALA A 134 -7.64 23.08 -2.08
N VAL A 135 -7.91 24.37 -2.23
CA VAL A 135 -8.10 25.31 -1.13
C VAL A 135 -9.49 25.93 -1.22
N ILE A 136 -10.19 25.97 -0.08
CA ILE A 136 -11.42 26.74 0.09
C ILE A 136 -11.17 27.85 1.10
N THR A 137 -11.51 29.08 0.76
CA THR A 137 -11.57 30.20 1.71
C THR A 137 -13.03 30.56 1.95
N THR A 138 -13.45 30.59 3.21
CA THR A 138 -14.85 30.85 3.58
C THR A 138 -14.94 31.57 4.93
N ASP A 139 -16.13 32.07 5.26
CA ASP A 139 -16.38 32.69 6.56
C ASP A 139 -16.61 31.64 7.67
N TYR A 140 -16.62 32.09 8.92
CA TYR A 140 -16.82 31.23 10.08
C TYR A 140 -18.23 30.62 10.16
N ASN A 141 -19.24 31.24 9.52
CA ASN A 141 -20.61 30.73 9.53
C ASN A 141 -20.75 29.52 8.60
N ALA A 142 -20.05 29.54 7.47
CA ALA A 142 -20.03 28.47 6.48
C ALA A 142 -19.12 27.30 6.88
N TYR A 143 -18.10 27.54 7.71
CA TYR A 143 -17.09 26.55 8.10
C TYR A 143 -17.68 25.22 8.60
N GLY A 144 -18.57 25.25 9.61
CA GLY A 144 -19.14 24.01 10.17
C GLY A 144 -19.96 23.21 9.16
N LYS A 145 -20.70 23.91 8.28
CA LYS A 145 -21.45 23.28 7.19
C LYS A 145 -20.53 22.70 6.14
N LEU A 146 -19.42 23.38 5.82
CA LEU A 146 -18.42 22.91 4.88
C LEU A 146 -17.74 21.63 5.38
N GLN A 147 -17.36 21.56 6.66
CA GLN A 147 -16.81 20.34 7.25
C GLN A 147 -17.76 19.15 7.11
N TYR A 148 -19.05 19.36 7.35
CA TYR A 148 -20.06 18.32 7.16
C TYR A 148 -20.14 17.85 5.71
N ILE A 149 -20.15 18.77 4.74
CA ILE A 149 -20.22 18.44 3.32
C ILE A 149 -18.95 17.68 2.88
N CYS A 150 -17.77 18.08 3.34
CA CYS A 150 -16.52 17.37 3.04
C CYS A 150 -16.61 15.90 3.50
N ASN A 151 -16.99 15.68 4.76
CA ASN A 151 -17.11 14.33 5.33
C ASN A 151 -18.17 13.49 4.62
N ASP A 152 -19.33 14.07 4.28
CA ASP A 152 -20.43 13.38 3.58
C ASP A 152 -20.08 12.99 2.13
N ASN A 153 -19.07 13.65 1.54
CA ASN A 153 -18.66 13.44 0.15
C ASN A 153 -17.28 12.79 0.02
N ASN A 154 -16.77 12.17 1.08
CA ASN A 154 -15.44 11.52 1.14
C ASN A 154 -14.30 12.46 0.72
N VAL A 155 -14.37 13.71 1.15
CA VAL A 155 -13.32 14.72 0.97
C VAL A 155 -12.59 14.91 2.29
N ASP A 156 -11.28 14.69 2.28
CA ASP A 156 -10.45 14.81 3.48
C ASP A 156 -10.02 16.26 3.66
N ILE A 157 -10.22 16.77 4.88
CA ILE A 157 -9.63 18.04 5.30
C ILE A 157 -8.21 17.75 5.78
N ILE A 158 -7.23 18.31 5.08
CA ILE A 158 -5.79 18.14 5.37
C ILE A 158 -5.36 19.12 6.45
N ASP A 159 -5.78 20.37 6.31
CA ASP A 159 -5.38 21.46 7.19
C ASP A 159 -6.45 22.55 7.23
N THR A 160 -6.48 23.32 8.30
CA THR A 160 -7.35 24.49 8.43
C THR A 160 -6.60 25.62 9.11
N ASP A 161 -6.53 26.76 8.44
CA ASP A 161 -5.98 28.01 8.96
C ASP A 161 -7.11 28.97 9.35
N PHE A 162 -7.01 29.53 10.55
CA PHE A 162 -7.99 30.45 11.12
C PHE A 162 -7.41 31.87 11.14
N GLY A 163 -7.61 32.58 10.03
CA GLY A 163 -7.24 33.99 9.88
C GLY A 163 -8.45 34.92 9.93
N ALA A 164 -8.42 35.98 9.11
CA ALA A 164 -9.57 36.85 8.89
C ALA A 164 -10.76 36.09 8.29
N ASN A 165 -10.47 35.10 7.44
CA ASN A 165 -11.38 34.08 6.95
C ASN A 165 -10.81 32.70 7.33
N VAL A 166 -11.65 31.67 7.25
CA VAL A 166 -11.21 30.28 7.42
C VAL A 166 -10.72 29.73 6.08
N THR A 167 -9.49 29.23 6.06
CA THR A 167 -8.90 28.61 4.86
C THR A 167 -8.73 27.13 5.11
N ILE A 168 -9.33 26.30 4.26
CA ILE A 168 -9.30 24.84 4.37
C ILE A 168 -8.52 24.28 3.19
N LYS A 169 -7.48 23.50 3.49
CA LYS A 169 -6.82 22.66 2.49
C LYS A 169 -7.45 21.27 2.51
N LEU A 170 -7.84 20.76 1.36
CA LEU A 170 -8.53 19.48 1.23
C LEU A 170 -7.92 18.59 0.15
N ALA A 171 -8.13 17.28 0.28
CA ALA A 171 -7.86 16.27 -0.74
C ALA A 171 -9.15 15.56 -1.10
N ALA A 172 -9.37 15.36 -2.40
CA ALA A 172 -10.53 14.66 -2.92
C ALA A 172 -10.08 13.68 -4.01
N GLU A 173 -10.68 12.50 -4.03
CA GLU A 173 -10.48 11.56 -5.14
C GLU A 173 -11.04 12.13 -6.44
N MET A 174 -10.40 11.86 -7.57
CA MET A 174 -10.79 12.43 -8.86
C MET A 174 -12.26 12.11 -9.20
N SER A 175 -12.73 10.92 -8.81
CA SER A 175 -14.09 10.44 -9.03
C SER A 175 -15.18 11.23 -8.30
N VAL A 176 -14.84 11.91 -7.19
CA VAL A 176 -15.82 12.67 -6.39
C VAL A 176 -15.78 14.17 -6.65
N CYS A 177 -14.73 14.67 -7.33
CA CYS A 177 -14.48 16.10 -7.52
C CYS A 177 -15.66 16.85 -8.14
N ASP A 178 -16.17 16.39 -9.29
CA ASP A 178 -17.27 17.07 -10.00
C ASP A 178 -18.56 17.13 -9.17
N THR A 179 -18.86 16.04 -8.45
CA THR A 179 -20.05 15.96 -7.60
C THR A 179 -19.92 16.89 -6.40
N PHE A 180 -18.72 16.94 -5.80
CA PHE A 180 -18.43 17.80 -4.68
C PHE A 180 -18.48 19.29 -5.05
N GLU A 181 -17.86 19.69 -6.17
CA GLU A 181 -17.92 21.07 -6.67
C GLU A 181 -19.36 21.53 -6.89
N LYS A 182 -20.18 20.69 -7.53
CA LYS A 182 -21.60 20.98 -7.72
C LYS A 182 -22.34 21.14 -6.39
N LYS A 183 -22.06 20.27 -5.42
CA LYS A 183 -22.67 20.34 -4.08
C LYS A 183 -22.31 21.63 -3.35
N LEU A 184 -21.06 22.09 -3.46
CA LEU A 184 -20.63 23.38 -2.90
C LEU A 184 -21.40 24.53 -3.55
N MET A 185 -21.49 24.54 -4.89
CA MET A 185 -22.19 25.58 -5.64
C MET A 185 -23.67 25.69 -5.23
N ASP A 186 -24.39 24.57 -5.18
CA ASP A 186 -25.80 24.51 -4.80
C ASP A 186 -26.01 24.95 -3.34
N THR A 187 -25.09 24.58 -2.44
CA THR A 187 -25.27 24.77 -1.00
C THR A 187 -24.93 26.19 -0.53
N PHE A 188 -23.98 26.84 -1.20
CA PHE A 188 -23.48 28.17 -0.84
C PHE A 188 -23.84 29.25 -1.87
N ALA A 189 -24.75 28.94 -2.80
CA ALA A 189 -25.19 29.84 -3.88
C ALA A 189 -24.01 30.44 -4.67
N GLY A 190 -22.96 29.63 -4.91
CA GLY A 190 -21.76 30.04 -5.65
C GLY A 190 -20.73 30.86 -4.87
N ASN A 191 -20.93 31.15 -3.58
CA ASN A 191 -19.98 31.94 -2.78
C ASN A 191 -18.76 31.14 -2.28
N VAL A 192 -18.80 29.81 -2.40
CA VAL A 192 -17.74 28.89 -1.98
C VAL A 192 -17.34 28.04 -3.18
N ALA A 193 -16.05 28.02 -3.50
CA ALA A 193 -15.49 27.30 -4.63
C ALA A 193 -14.12 26.71 -4.29
N LEU A 194 -13.70 25.71 -5.06
CA LEU A 194 -12.35 25.15 -5.01
C LEU A 194 -11.37 26.05 -5.77
N ASN A 195 -10.31 26.46 -5.09
CA ASN A 195 -9.19 27.22 -5.66
C ASN A 195 -7.91 26.38 -5.60
N ASP A 196 -6.87 26.81 -6.32
CA ASP A 196 -5.53 26.21 -6.31
C ASP A 196 -5.55 24.68 -6.48
N LYS A 197 -6.32 24.22 -7.47
CA LYS A 197 -6.47 22.79 -7.77
C LYS A 197 -5.18 22.24 -8.38
N GLU A 198 -4.62 21.24 -7.73
CA GLU A 198 -3.45 20.49 -8.22
C GLU A 198 -3.75 19.00 -8.27
N ASN A 199 -3.39 18.34 -9.36
CA ASN A 199 -3.48 16.88 -9.46
C ASN A 199 -2.42 16.24 -8.58
N VAL A 200 -2.84 15.29 -7.75
CA VAL A 200 -1.98 14.60 -6.79
C VAL A 200 -2.29 13.11 -6.78
N LYS A 201 -1.29 12.34 -6.39
CA LYS A 201 -1.49 10.98 -5.90
C LYS A 201 -1.41 10.99 -4.40
N PHE A 202 -2.36 10.33 -3.75
CA PHE A 202 -2.34 10.20 -2.31
C PHE A 202 -2.90 8.84 -1.89
N CYS A 203 -2.68 8.50 -0.64
CA CYS A 203 -3.24 7.32 -0.02
C CYS A 203 -3.58 7.62 1.44
N ARG A 204 -4.31 6.71 2.09
CA ARG A 204 -4.62 6.79 3.52
C ARG A 204 -3.90 5.67 4.23
N ASN A 205 -3.17 6.00 5.29
CA ASN A 205 -2.56 4.99 6.16
C ASN A 205 -3.62 4.30 7.04
N MET A 206 -3.22 3.30 7.82
CA MET A 206 -4.13 2.62 8.76
C MET A 206 -4.81 3.55 9.79
N ALA A 207 -4.26 4.72 10.09
CA ALA A 207 -4.86 5.72 10.97
C ALA A 207 -5.82 6.68 10.24
N GLY A 208 -6.03 6.50 8.94
CA GLY A 208 -6.84 7.37 8.10
C GLY A 208 -6.16 8.69 7.72
N ASN A 209 -4.86 8.86 7.99
CA ASN A 209 -4.15 10.08 7.64
C ASN A 209 -3.75 10.04 6.16
N ILE A 210 -3.92 11.19 5.50
CA ILE A 210 -3.55 11.38 4.09
C ILE A 210 -2.02 11.46 3.97
N ILE A 211 -1.49 10.70 3.02
CA ILE A 211 -0.09 10.74 2.62
C ILE A 211 -0.04 11.02 1.12
N PHE A 212 0.53 12.17 0.75
CA PHE A 212 0.83 12.50 -0.64
C PHE A 212 2.06 11.72 -1.11
N LEU A 213 2.04 11.28 -2.38
CA LEU A 213 3.03 10.40 -2.98
C LEU A 213 3.82 11.09 -4.09
#